data_AF-A0A965PRE6-F1
#
_entry.id   AF-A0A965PRE6-F1
#
_cell.length_a   1.000
_cell.length_b   1.000
_cell.length_c   1.000
_cell.angle_alpha   90.00
_cell.angle_beta   90.00
_cell.angle_gamma   90.00
#
_symmetry.space_group_name_H-M   'P 1'
#
loop_
_entity.id
_entity.type
_entity.pdbx_description
1 polymer ?
#
loop_
_entity_poly.entity_id
_entity_poly.type
_entity_poly.pdbx_seq_one_letter_code
_entity_poly.pdbx_strand_id
1 'polypeptide(L)'
;KIAVGIRDEREIVVPPLLAIRSPKIKRGSKRRSGGNKEPKMVSRRWALWKIQYNSGYTTHQIARAWKCCRSTVEYARDKGFVTSRK
;
A
#
# COMPACT_ATOMS: atom_id res chain seq x y z
N LYS A 1 13.22 -2.20 -27.25
CA LYS A 1 12.56 -1.70 -26.01
C LYS A 1 11.16 -2.29 -26.00
N ILE A 2 10.91 -3.29 -25.15
CA ILE A 2 9.67 -4.06 -25.13
C ILE A 2 8.53 -3.10 -24.75
N ALA A 3 7.48 -3.08 -25.58
CA ALA A 3 6.25 -2.37 -25.30
C ALA A 3 5.64 -2.95 -24.01
N VAL A 4 5.86 -2.26 -22.89
CA VAL A 4 5.13 -2.53 -21.65
C VAL A 4 3.71 -2.09 -21.93
N GLY A 5 2.84 -3.04 -22.30
CA GLY A 5 1.41 -2.83 -22.40
C GLY A 5 0.95 -2.05 -21.17
N ILE A 6 0.15 -1.02 -21.38
CA ILE A 6 -0.32 -0.10 -20.35
C ILE A 6 -1.05 -0.93 -19.30
N ARG A 7 -0.36 -1.32 -18.23
CA ARG A 7 -0.93 -2.08 -17.11
C ARG A 7 -1.93 -1.20 -16.40
N ASP A 8 -3.11 -1.71 -16.06
CA ASP A 8 -4.13 -0.92 -15.39
C ASP A 8 -4.08 -1.15 -13.88
N GLU A 9 -4.32 -0.10 -13.08
CA GLU A 9 -4.40 -0.23 -11.62
C GLU A 9 -5.49 -1.19 -11.15
N ARG A 10 -6.53 -1.46 -11.96
CA ARG A 10 -7.64 -2.36 -11.64
C ARG A 10 -7.25 -3.84 -11.62
N GLU A 11 -6.14 -4.20 -12.28
CA GLU A 11 -5.61 -5.57 -12.29
C GLU A 11 -4.91 -5.92 -10.96
N ILE A 12 -4.62 -4.92 -10.13
CA ILE A 12 -3.96 -5.12 -8.85
C ILE A 12 -4.97 -5.70 -7.85
N VAL A 13 -4.81 -6.99 -7.55
CA VAL A 13 -5.59 -7.65 -6.49
C VAL A 13 -5.12 -7.17 -5.12
N VAL A 14 -5.97 -6.41 -4.42
CA VAL A 14 -5.72 -5.93 -3.06
C VAL A 14 -6.49 -6.78 -2.05
N PRO A 15 -5.81 -7.52 -1.14
CA PRO A 15 -6.48 -8.30 -0.11
C PRO A 15 -7.35 -7.39 0.79
N PRO A 16 -8.65 -7.69 0.99
CA PRO A 16 -9.56 -6.83 1.76
C PRO A 16 -9.13 -6.59 3.21
N LEU A 17 -8.30 -7.48 3.77
CA LEU A 17 -7.73 -7.40 5.12
C LEU A 17 -6.54 -6.44 5.20
N LEU A 18 -5.81 -6.24 4.09
CA LEU A 18 -4.65 -5.34 4.03
C LEU A 18 -4.99 -3.99 3.41
N ALA A 19 -6.16 -3.87 2.78
CA ALA A 19 -6.67 -2.61 2.23
C ALA A 19 -6.67 -1.51 3.30
N ILE A 20 -6.15 -0.33 2.95
CA ILE A 20 -6.13 0.82 3.85
C ILE A 20 -7.57 1.34 3.92
N ARG A 21 -8.30 0.93 4.95
CA ARG A 21 -9.64 1.46 5.20
C ARG A 21 -9.52 2.81 5.91
N SER A 22 -10.20 3.82 5.38
CA SER A 22 -10.40 5.05 6.14
C SER A 22 -11.07 4.70 7.47
N PRO A 23 -10.59 5.24 8.61
CA PRO A 23 -11.28 5.02 9.87
C PRO A 23 -12.72 5.51 9.72
N LYS A 24 -13.71 4.65 9.98
CA LYS A 24 -15.10 5.10 10.13
C LYS A 24 -15.15 6.02 11.34
N ILE A 25 -15.18 7.33 11.11
CA ILE A 25 -15.29 8.33 12.16
C ILE A 25 -16.69 8.17 12.77
N LYS A 26 -16.80 7.58 13.97
CA LYS A 26 -17.96 7.83 14.83
C LYS A 26 -17.65 9.09 15.63
N ARG A 27 -18.45 10.16 15.44
CA ARG A 27 -18.37 11.38 16.28
C ARG A 27 -18.39 10.94 17.76
N GLY A 28 -17.42 11.40 18.55
CA GLY A 28 -17.37 11.19 20.00
C GLY A 28 -16.53 10.00 20.51
N SER A 29 -15.95 9.15 19.65
CA SER A 29 -15.08 8.06 20.11
C SER A 29 -13.62 8.28 19.73
N LYS A 30 -12.76 8.56 20.71
CA LYS A 30 -11.29 8.61 20.54
C LYS A 30 -10.77 7.18 20.36
N ARG A 31 -10.84 6.63 19.14
CA ARG A 31 -10.24 5.32 18.83
C ARG A 31 -8.90 5.49 18.12
N ARG A 32 -7.90 4.81 18.67
CA ARG A 32 -6.52 4.73 18.16
C ARG A 32 -6.58 4.34 16.68
N SER A 33 -5.97 5.14 15.80
CA SER A 33 -5.76 4.82 14.38
C SER A 33 -4.81 3.62 14.15
N GLY A 34 -4.76 2.66 15.08
CA GLY A 34 -3.71 1.67 15.24
C GLY A 34 -3.69 0.56 14.20
N GLY A 35 -4.85 0.12 13.70
CA GLY A 35 -4.92 -1.04 12.79
C GLY A 35 -4.20 -0.82 11.44
N ASN A 36 -4.22 0.40 10.89
CA ASN A 36 -3.49 0.72 9.66
C ASN A 36 -1.99 0.95 9.88
N LYS A 37 -1.58 1.27 11.12
CA LYS A 37 -0.20 1.55 11.52
C LYS A 37 0.47 0.37 12.22
N GLU A 38 -0.21 -0.77 12.37
CA GLU A 38 0.36 -1.94 13.02
C GLU A 38 1.57 -2.45 12.21
N PRO A 39 2.76 -2.58 12.81
CA PRO A 39 3.99 -2.90 12.09
C PRO A 39 3.88 -4.16 11.23
N LYS A 40 3.22 -5.20 11.75
CA LYS A 40 2.98 -6.47 11.04
C LYS A 40 2.13 -6.29 9.78
N MET A 41 1.11 -5.43 9.85
CA MET A 41 0.25 -5.13 8.70
C MET A 41 0.97 -4.27 7.66
N VAL A 42 1.75 -3.29 8.11
CA VAL A 42 2.61 -2.48 7.22
C VAL A 42 3.64 -3.35 6.51
N SER A 43 4.28 -4.29 7.24
CA SER A 43 5.26 -5.24 6.67
C SER A 43 4.65 -6.06 5.53
N ARG A 44 3.47 -6.65 5.79
CA ARG A 44 2.73 -7.44 4.79
C ARG A 44 2.36 -6.61 3.57
N ARG A 45 1.92 -5.35 3.78
CA ARG A 45 1.57 -4.43 2.71
C ARG A 45 2.79 -4.07 1.86
N TRP A 46 3.91 -3.75 2.50
CA TRP A 46 5.16 -3.39 1.82
C TRP A 46 5.72 -4.56 1.01
N ALA A 47 5.61 -5.79 1.50
CA ALA A 47 5.98 -6.99 0.74
C ALA A 47 5.19 -7.12 -0.57
N LEU A 48 3.86 -6.88 -0.52
CA LEU A 48 3.03 -6.92 -1.73
C LEU A 48 3.33 -5.75 -2.68
N TRP A 49 3.55 -4.55 -2.16
CA TRP A 49 3.96 -3.41 -2.98
C TRP A 49 5.28 -3.65 -3.69
N LYS A 50 6.24 -4.33 -3.03
CA LYS A 50 7.50 -4.74 -3.64
C LYS A 50 7.27 -5.66 -4.84
N ILE A 51 6.41 -6.68 -4.69
CA ILE A 51 6.07 -7.61 -5.77
C ILE A 51 5.39 -6.88 -6.94
N GLN A 52 4.44 -6.00 -6.65
CA GLN A 52 3.73 -5.20 -7.66
C GLN A 52 4.70 -4.27 -8.40
N TYR A 53 5.57 -3.57 -7.66
CA TYR A 53 6.57 -2.69 -8.25
C TYR A 53 7.55 -3.48 -9.14
N ASN A 54 8.02 -4.64 -8.68
CA ASN A 54 8.90 -5.53 -9.45
C ASN A 54 8.21 -6.11 -10.70
N SER A 55 6.89 -6.25 -10.65
CA SER A 55 6.09 -6.69 -11.81
C SER A 55 6.00 -5.61 -12.89
N GLY A 56 6.39 -4.36 -12.60
CA GLY A 56 6.36 -3.23 -13.53
C GLY A 56 5.24 -2.22 -13.29
N TYR A 57 4.49 -2.32 -12.18
CA TYR A 57 3.51 -1.30 -11.81
C TYR A 57 4.20 -0.06 -11.24
N THR A 58 3.68 1.12 -11.58
CA THR A 58 4.16 2.39 -11.03
C THR A 58 3.67 2.59 -9.60
N THR A 59 4.38 3.41 -8.82
CA THR A 59 3.95 3.79 -7.45
C THR A 59 2.57 4.45 -7.44
N HIS A 60 2.23 5.19 -8.49
CA HIS A 60 0.93 5.82 -8.66
C HIS A 60 -0.21 4.80 -8.84
N GLN A 61 -0.01 3.79 -9.69
CA GLN A 61 -1.00 2.71 -9.89
C GLN A 61 -1.21 1.90 -8.62
N ILE A 62 -0.12 1.54 -7.95
CA ILE A 62 -0.18 0.86 -6.65
C ILE A 62 -0.96 1.71 -5.64
N ALA A 63 -0.66 3.01 -5.54
CA ALA A 63 -1.35 3.89 -4.60
C ALA A 63 -2.87 3.98 -4.87
N ARG A 64 -3.27 4.08 -6.14
CA ARG A 64 -4.68 4.09 -6.55
C ARG A 64 -5.39 2.78 -6.21
N ALA A 65 -4.81 1.63 -6.56
CA ALA A 65 -5.37 0.33 -6.24
C ALA A 65 -5.57 0.13 -4.73
N TRP A 66 -4.59 0.57 -3.94
CA TRP A 66 -4.61 0.44 -2.48
C TRP A 66 -5.34 1.57 -1.75
N LYS A 67 -5.90 2.54 -2.48
CA LYS A 67 -6.59 3.73 -1.98
C LYS A 67 -5.76 4.51 -0.94
N CYS A 68 -4.47 4.71 -1.23
CA CYS A 68 -3.55 5.47 -0.38
C CYS A 68 -2.84 6.58 -1.13
N CYS A 69 -2.15 7.45 -0.39
CA CYS A 69 -1.36 8.52 -0.97
C CYS A 69 -0.11 7.95 -1.66
N ARG A 70 0.21 8.47 -2.86
CA ARG A 70 1.42 8.12 -3.63
C ARG A 70 2.70 8.21 -2.80
N SER A 71 2.82 9.27 -2.00
CA SER A 71 3.97 9.51 -1.11
C SER A 71 4.19 8.39 -0.09
N THR A 72 3.15 7.65 0.30
CA THR A 72 3.29 6.51 1.22
C THR A 72 3.98 5.33 0.54
N VAL A 73 3.68 5.10 -0.74
CA VAL A 73 4.30 4.03 -1.54
C VAL A 73 5.74 4.41 -1.89
N GLU A 74 5.98 5.69 -2.22
CA GLU A 74 7.33 6.22 -2.45
C GLU A 74 8.20 6.10 -1.20
N TYR A 75 7.69 6.50 -0.03
CA TYR A 75 8.40 6.32 1.23
C TYR A 75 8.76 4.84 1.51
N ALA A 76 7.84 3.91 1.21
CA ALA A 76 8.11 2.49 1.34
C ALA A 76 9.21 2.03 0.37
N ARG A 77 9.20 2.52 -0.87
CA ARG A 77 10.22 2.25 -1.89
C ARG A 77 11.60 2.78 -1.45
N ASP A 78 11.68 4.00 -0.93
CA ASP A 78 12.92 4.61 -0.47
C ASP A 78 13.53 3.84 0.71
N LYS A 79 12.69 3.18 1.51
CA LYS A 79 13.09 2.24 2.58
C LYS A 79 13.31 0.81 2.08
N GLY A 80 13.30 0.56 0.77
CA GLY A 80 13.50 -0.76 0.19
C GLY A 80 12.40 -1.77 0.51
N PHE A 81 11.20 -1.30 0.87
CA PHE A 81 10.07 -2.08 1.38
C PHE A 81 10.38 -2.86 2.66
N VAL A 82 11.33 -2.39 3.48
CA VAL A 82 11.66 -3.00 4.77
C VAL A 82 11.15 -2.12 5.92
N THR A 83 10.21 -2.64 6.70
CA THR A 83 9.78 -1.94 7.91
C THR A 83 10.82 -2.17 9.00
N SER A 84 11.52 -1.11 9.41
CA SER A 84 12.42 -1.20 10.56
C SER A 84 11.59 -1.25 11.84
N ARG A 85 11.25 -2.46 12.31
CA ARG A 85 10.93 -2.76 13.71
C ARG A 85 11.30 -4.21 14.00
N LYS A 86 12.32 -4.34 14.85
CA LYS A 86 12.77 -5.56 15.49
C LYS A 86 11.79 -5.94 16.61
#